data_AF-A0A368GVQ7-F1
#
_entry.id   AF-A0A368GVQ7-F1
#
_cell.length_a   1.000
_cell.length_b   1.000
_cell.length_c   1.000
_cell.angle_alpha   90.00
_cell.angle_beta   90.00
_cell.angle_gamma   90.00
#
_symmetry.space_group_name_H-M   'P 1'
#
loop_
_entity.id
_entity.type
_entity.pdbx_description
1 polymer ?
#
loop_
_entity_poly.entity_id
_entity_poly.type
_entity_poly.pdbx_seq_one_letter_code
_entity_poly.pdbx_strand_id
1 'polypeptide(L)'
;MTGRPFTPPCGLPPFTDKLPADVQKKLHEIWKDYKNGEKCYNEQGETRELLHSLPKEVRKAIFKHPPLPRPLTRAPKEVQQQFKDILEDKSIPCEDKFKKMHELAQKLLKGETLTEFNDFYNKIEEHKKHIEALAEKLSPEAKQAYDKLKDLRKQRYQIYQNLSEPARDELFDLWQEKCYSFPRPR
;
A
#
# COMPACT_ATOMS: atom_id res chain seq x y z
N MET A 1 -16.39 5.06 -8.19
CA MET A 1 -15.74 3.86 -8.78
C MET A 1 -15.59 2.84 -7.67
N THR A 2 -16.47 1.84 -7.67
CA THR A 2 -16.39 0.64 -6.84
C THR A 2 -15.16 -0.16 -7.28
N GLY A 3 -14.01 0.14 -6.69
CA GLY A 3 -12.87 -0.77 -6.80
C GLY A 3 -13.32 -2.12 -6.29
N ARG A 4 -13.16 -3.19 -7.09
CA ARG A 4 -13.38 -4.55 -6.57
C ARG A 4 -12.58 -4.67 -5.27
N PRO A 5 -13.16 -5.19 -4.18
CA PRO A 5 -12.40 -5.42 -2.96
C PRO A 5 -11.16 -6.23 -3.35
N PHE A 6 -9.99 -5.66 -3.10
CA PHE A 6 -8.71 -6.28 -3.42
C PHE A 6 -8.66 -7.59 -2.64
N THR A 7 -8.87 -8.71 -3.31
CA THR A 7 -8.67 -10.03 -2.69
C THR A 7 -7.18 -10.16 -2.43
N PRO A 8 -6.74 -10.28 -1.17
CA PRO A 8 -5.32 -10.45 -0.88
C PRO A 8 -4.79 -11.68 -1.63
N PRO A 9 -3.52 -11.67 -2.06
CA PRO A 9 -2.93 -12.85 -2.69
C PRO A 9 -2.95 -14.02 -1.70
N CYS A 10 -3.09 -15.25 -2.21
CA CYS A 10 -2.93 -16.45 -1.38
C CYS A 10 -1.46 -16.63 -0.99
N GLY A 11 -1.24 -17.00 0.27
CA GLY A 11 0.07 -17.20 0.86
C GLY A 11 0.26 -16.38 2.13
N LEU A 12 1.36 -16.67 2.83
CA LEU A 12 1.70 -15.99 4.07
C LEU A 12 1.74 -14.45 3.86
N PRO A 13 1.07 -13.66 4.73
CA PRO A 13 1.00 -12.22 4.53
C PRO A 13 2.38 -11.56 4.52
N PRO A 14 2.64 -10.59 3.62
CA PRO A 14 3.96 -9.96 3.46
C PRO A 14 4.37 -9.08 4.65
N PHE A 15 3.48 -8.87 5.63
CA PHE A 15 3.72 -8.12 6.85
C PHE A 15 3.93 -9.01 8.07
N THR A 16 4.02 -10.34 7.91
CA THR A 16 4.15 -11.28 9.03
C THR A 16 5.30 -10.89 9.95
N ASP A 17 6.47 -10.57 9.41
CA ASP A 17 7.66 -10.18 10.19
C ASP A 17 7.49 -8.91 11.05
N LYS A 18 6.44 -8.11 10.81
CA LYS A 18 6.12 -6.89 11.58
C LYS A 18 5.27 -7.18 12.81
N LEU A 19 4.73 -8.39 12.93
CA LEU A 19 3.84 -8.77 14.01
C LEU A 19 4.64 -9.28 15.24
N PRO A 20 4.05 -9.25 16.44
CA PRO A 20 4.62 -9.91 17.61
C PRO A 20 4.89 -11.41 17.35
N ALA A 21 5.94 -11.96 17.95
CA ALA A 21 6.42 -13.32 17.65
C ALA A 21 5.36 -14.42 17.88
N ASP A 22 4.45 -14.22 18.84
CA ASP A 22 3.32 -15.10 19.10
C ASP A 22 2.29 -15.08 17.96
N VAL A 23 2.04 -13.90 17.39
CA VAL A 23 1.13 -13.72 16.24
C VAL A 23 1.78 -14.26 14.96
N GLN A 24 3.09 -14.08 14.78
CA GLN A 24 3.83 -14.66 13.66
C GLN A 24 3.68 -16.19 13.64
N LYS A 25 3.88 -16.84 14.79
CA LYS A 25 3.71 -18.30 14.91
C LYS A 25 2.30 -18.74 14.51
N LYS A 26 1.27 -18.05 15.01
CA LYS A 26 -0.13 -18.34 14.63
C LYS A 26 -0.38 -18.18 13.13
N LEU A 27 0.19 -17.16 12.49
CA LEU A 27 0.10 -17.01 11.04
C LEU A 27 0.80 -18.15 10.31
N HIS A 28 2.00 -18.54 10.73
CA HIS A 28 2.68 -19.69 10.15
C HIS A 28 1.86 -20.98 10.32
N GLU A 29 1.16 -21.15 11.44
CA GLU A 29 0.26 -22.29 11.67
C GLU A 29 -0.97 -22.28 10.77
N ILE A 30 -1.62 -21.12 10.57
CA ILE A 30 -2.76 -20.97 9.65
C ILE A 30 -2.37 -21.35 8.22
N TRP A 31 -1.19 -20.91 7.78
CA TRP A 31 -0.73 -21.11 6.40
C TRP A 31 0.14 -22.35 6.20
N LYS A 32 0.31 -23.22 7.21
CA LYS A 32 1.27 -24.34 7.18
C LYS A 32 0.96 -25.39 6.12
N ASP A 33 -0.34 -25.64 5.88
CA ASP A 33 -0.82 -26.71 4.99
C ASP A 33 -1.19 -26.17 3.58
N TYR A 34 -1.13 -24.85 3.39
CA TYR A 34 -1.49 -24.21 2.13
C TYR A 34 -0.50 -24.56 1.01
N LYS A 35 -1.03 -24.94 -0.16
CA LYS A 35 -0.24 -25.22 -1.37
C LYS A 35 -0.49 -24.18 -2.45
N ASN A 36 0.59 -23.78 -3.11
CA ASN A 36 0.51 -22.76 -4.15
C ASN A 36 -0.40 -23.20 -5.31
N GLY A 37 -1.45 -22.42 -5.57
CA GLY A 37 -2.45 -22.71 -6.61
C GLY A 37 -3.79 -23.23 -6.06
N GLU A 38 -3.87 -23.57 -4.76
CA GLU A 38 -5.13 -23.92 -4.10
C GLU A 38 -5.92 -22.68 -3.67
N LYS A 39 -7.21 -22.87 -3.41
CA LYS A 39 -8.08 -21.81 -2.87
C LYS A 39 -7.76 -21.60 -1.39
N CYS A 40 -7.48 -20.37 -1.00
CA CYS A 40 -7.04 -20.03 0.36
C CYS A 40 -8.09 -19.30 1.22
N TYR A 41 -9.39 -19.53 0.97
CA TYR A 41 -10.46 -18.75 1.62
C TYR A 41 -10.50 -18.92 3.13
N ASN A 42 -10.17 -20.12 3.62
CA ASN A 42 -10.19 -20.43 5.04
C ASN A 42 -9.00 -19.76 5.75
N GLU A 43 -7.81 -19.89 5.19
CA GLU A 43 -6.58 -19.27 5.69
C GLU A 43 -6.69 -17.75 5.69
N GLN A 44 -7.31 -17.17 4.65
CA GLN A 44 -7.63 -15.74 4.60
C GLN A 44 -8.65 -15.34 5.68
N GLY A 45 -9.68 -16.15 5.91
CA GLY A 45 -10.67 -15.95 6.96
C GLY A 45 -10.04 -15.96 8.35
N GLU A 46 -9.27 -17.00 8.67
CA GLU A 46 -8.57 -17.15 9.95
C GLU A 46 -7.53 -16.06 10.16
N THR A 47 -6.77 -15.71 9.11
CA THR A 47 -5.84 -14.57 9.15
C THR A 47 -6.58 -13.27 9.48
N ARG A 48 -7.76 -13.06 8.90
CA ARG A 48 -8.57 -11.86 9.16
C ARG A 48 -9.07 -11.82 10.60
N GLU A 49 -9.58 -12.93 11.12
CA GLU A 49 -10.06 -13.03 12.51
C GLU A 49 -8.90 -12.85 13.50
N LEU A 50 -7.76 -13.48 13.25
CA LEU A 50 -6.55 -13.28 14.05
C LEU A 50 -6.16 -11.80 14.08
N LEU A 51 -6.08 -11.14 12.92
CA LEU A 51 -5.74 -9.72 12.85
C LEU A 51 -6.75 -8.84 13.60
N HIS A 52 -8.06 -9.09 13.47
CA HIS A 52 -9.10 -8.34 14.18
C HIS A 52 -9.02 -8.49 15.71
N SER A 53 -8.58 -9.66 16.19
CA SER A 53 -8.38 -9.90 17.62
C SER A 53 -7.19 -9.14 18.21
N LEU A 54 -6.29 -8.61 17.36
CA LEU A 54 -5.11 -7.89 17.83
C LEU A 54 -5.46 -6.49 18.38
N PRO A 55 -4.69 -6.01 19.38
CA PRO A 55 -4.78 -4.64 19.84
C PRO A 55 -4.70 -3.65 18.68
N LYS A 56 -5.47 -2.57 18.78
CA LYS A 56 -5.57 -1.53 17.74
C LYS A 56 -4.20 -0.98 17.34
N GLU A 57 -3.32 -0.77 18.31
CA GLU A 57 -1.95 -0.29 18.07
C GLU A 57 -1.10 -1.27 17.25
N VAL A 58 -1.24 -2.58 17.50
CA VAL A 58 -0.57 -3.62 16.72
C VAL A 58 -1.10 -3.64 15.29
N ARG A 59 -2.42 -3.55 15.11
CA ARG A 59 -3.02 -3.46 13.77
C ARG A 59 -2.59 -2.20 13.01
N LYS A 60 -2.53 -1.05 13.69
CA LYS A 60 -2.05 0.21 13.10
C LYS A 60 -0.61 0.09 12.65
N ALA A 61 0.27 -0.50 13.45
CA ALA A 61 1.69 -0.68 13.12
C ALA A 61 1.92 -1.45 11.81
N ILE A 62 1.03 -2.38 11.43
CA ILE A 62 1.12 -3.14 10.17
C ILE A 62 1.04 -2.21 8.94
N PHE A 63 0.10 -1.24 8.99
CA PHE A 63 -0.28 -0.39 7.87
C PHE A 63 0.18 1.07 7.99
N LYS A 64 0.85 1.42 9.10
CA LYS A 64 1.31 2.79 9.40
C LYS A 64 2.23 3.35 8.32
N HIS A 65 3.03 2.49 7.69
CA HIS A 65 4.03 2.88 6.70
C HIS A 65 3.62 2.42 5.29
N PRO A 66 3.78 3.28 4.27
CA PRO A 66 3.60 2.86 2.89
C PRO A 66 4.43 1.61 2.58
N PRO A 67 3.86 0.60 1.89
CA PRO A 67 4.61 -0.59 1.55
C PRO A 67 5.75 -0.24 0.59
N LEU A 68 6.93 -0.81 0.84
CA LEU A 68 8.04 -0.72 -0.09
C LEU A 68 7.69 -1.46 -1.40
N PRO A 69 8.08 -0.92 -2.57
CA PRO A 69 8.08 -1.67 -3.82
C PRO A 69 8.78 -3.03 -3.68
N ARG A 70 8.22 -4.06 -4.32
CA ARG A 70 8.74 -5.44 -4.23
C ARG A 70 10.26 -5.55 -4.50
N PRO A 71 10.85 -4.88 -5.51
CA PRO A 71 12.30 -4.97 -5.74
C PRO A 71 13.14 -4.55 -4.53
N LEU A 72 12.63 -3.64 -3.70
CA LEU A 72 13.33 -3.13 -2.52
C LEU A 72 13.20 -4.05 -1.29
N THR A 73 12.25 -4.98 -1.28
CA THR A 73 12.02 -5.87 -0.12
C THR A 73 13.19 -6.81 0.17
N ARG A 74 14.02 -7.09 -0.85
CA ARG A 74 15.22 -7.93 -0.74
C ARG A 74 16.51 -7.13 -0.45
N ALA A 75 16.46 -5.80 -0.51
CA ALA A 75 17.61 -4.96 -0.22
C ALA A 75 17.97 -5.03 1.27
N PRO A 76 19.23 -4.71 1.67
CA PRO A 76 19.60 -4.61 3.08
C PRO A 76 18.68 -3.65 3.85
N LYS A 77 18.42 -3.92 5.14
CA LYS A 77 17.49 -3.12 5.97
C LYS A 77 17.83 -1.62 6.00
N GLU A 78 19.12 -1.30 5.99
CA GLU A 78 19.61 0.09 5.94
C GLU A 78 19.21 0.77 4.63
N VAL A 79 19.39 0.09 3.49
CA VAL A 79 18.96 0.57 2.17
C VAL A 79 17.45 0.72 2.13
N GLN A 80 16.70 -0.27 2.63
CA GLN A 80 15.24 -0.20 2.74
C GLN A 80 14.77 1.02 3.52
N GLN A 81 15.47 1.37 4.61
CA GLN A 81 15.09 2.52 5.43
C GLN A 81 15.21 3.83 4.65
N GLN A 82 16.28 4.02 3.87
CA GLN A 82 16.43 5.24 3.06
C GLN A 82 15.30 5.43 2.05
N PHE A 83 14.77 4.34 1.48
CA PHE A 83 13.58 4.41 0.63
C PHE A 83 12.29 4.68 1.41
N LYS A 84 12.15 4.13 2.63
CA LYS A 84 11.00 4.42 3.50
C LYS A 84 10.99 5.90 3.90
N ASP A 85 12.14 6.47 4.18
CA ASP A 85 12.25 7.89 4.55
C ASP A 85 11.71 8.78 3.42
N ILE A 86 11.98 8.46 2.14
CA ILE A 86 11.36 9.17 0.99
C ILE A 86 9.83 8.98 0.96
N LEU A 87 9.36 7.77 1.25
CA LEU A 87 7.93 7.46 1.26
C LEU A 87 7.19 8.14 2.43
N GLU A 88 7.87 8.39 3.54
CA GLU A 88 7.31 9.00 4.75
C GLU A 88 7.47 10.52 4.78
N ASP A 89 8.44 11.06 4.02
CA ASP A 89 8.64 12.50 3.90
C ASP A 89 7.39 13.17 3.33
N LYS A 90 6.81 14.02 4.18
CA LYS A 90 5.58 14.78 3.92
C LYS A 90 5.83 15.96 3.00
N SER A 91 7.07 16.45 2.93
CA SER A 91 7.46 17.57 2.07
C SER A 91 7.50 17.16 0.59
N ILE A 92 7.57 15.85 0.30
CA ILE A 92 7.62 15.33 -1.07
C ILE A 92 6.18 15.03 -1.54
N PRO A 93 5.71 15.66 -2.63
CA PRO A 93 4.45 15.28 -3.26
C PRO A 93 4.46 13.81 -3.68
N CYS A 94 3.31 13.13 -3.54
CA CYS A 94 3.19 11.71 -3.89
C CYS A 94 3.64 11.40 -5.33
N GLU A 95 3.42 12.32 -6.27
CA GLU A 95 3.81 12.18 -7.68
C GLU A 95 5.34 12.23 -7.88
N ASP A 96 6.07 12.87 -6.97
CA ASP A 96 7.52 13.04 -7.05
C ASP A 96 8.29 12.01 -6.21
N LYS A 97 7.61 11.28 -5.32
CA LYS A 97 8.23 10.23 -4.49
C LYS A 97 8.93 9.17 -5.33
N PHE A 98 8.26 8.67 -6.38
CA PHE A 98 8.85 7.65 -7.26
C PHE A 98 10.07 8.15 -8.04
N LYS A 99 10.10 9.42 -8.44
CA LYS A 99 11.27 10.04 -9.08
C LYS A 99 12.45 10.11 -8.11
N LYS A 100 12.23 10.61 -6.89
CA LYS A 100 13.27 10.65 -5.85
C LYS A 100 13.77 9.26 -5.49
N MET A 101 12.87 8.27 -5.41
CA MET A 101 13.26 6.88 -5.20
C MET A 101 14.10 6.36 -6.36
N HIS A 102 13.78 6.70 -7.61
CA HIS A 102 14.60 6.30 -8.76
C HIS A 102 16.00 6.92 -8.72
N GLU A 103 16.13 8.20 -8.40
CA GLU A 103 17.44 8.84 -8.20
C GLU A 103 18.26 8.17 -7.09
N LEU A 104 17.62 7.80 -5.97
CA LEU A 104 18.27 7.09 -4.88
C LEU A 104 18.67 5.67 -5.32
N ALA A 105 17.80 4.99 -6.07
CA ALA A 105 18.05 3.64 -6.58
C ALA A 105 19.29 3.58 -7.47
N GLN A 106 19.47 4.55 -8.38
CA GLN A 106 20.67 4.62 -9.23
C GLN A 106 21.97 4.79 -8.43
N LYS A 107 21.90 5.36 -7.22
CA LYS A 107 23.07 5.59 -6.36
C LYS A 107 23.40 4.39 -5.47
N LEU A 108 22.37 3.73 -4.93
CA LEU A 108 22.52 2.71 -3.89
C LEU A 108 22.40 1.28 -4.39
N LEU A 109 21.47 1.02 -5.32
CA LEU A 109 21.20 -0.34 -5.77
C LEU A 109 22.24 -0.78 -6.80
N LYS A 110 22.52 -2.07 -6.82
CA LYS A 110 23.48 -2.69 -7.74
C LYS A 110 22.96 -4.06 -8.20
N GLY A 111 23.48 -4.53 -9.32
CA GLY A 111 23.17 -5.86 -9.86
C GLY A 111 21.68 -6.06 -10.15
N GLU A 112 21.18 -7.26 -9.84
CA GLU A 112 19.81 -7.70 -10.11
C GLU A 112 18.75 -6.79 -9.46
N THR A 113 19.00 -6.28 -8.25
CA THR A 113 18.05 -5.41 -7.53
C THR A 113 17.85 -4.07 -8.24
N LEU A 114 18.91 -3.51 -8.85
CA LEU A 114 18.80 -2.29 -9.65
C LEU A 114 18.00 -2.54 -10.94
N THR A 115 18.25 -3.66 -11.61
CA THR A 115 17.50 -4.06 -12.81
C THR A 115 16.01 -4.23 -12.51
N GLU A 116 15.67 -5.00 -11.47
CA GLU A 116 14.27 -5.19 -11.04
C GLU A 116 13.60 -3.87 -10.66
N PHE A 117 14.34 -2.96 -10.02
CA PHE A 117 13.81 -1.63 -9.68
C PHE A 117 13.55 -0.78 -10.92
N ASN A 118 14.48 -0.78 -11.89
CA ASN A 118 14.32 -0.04 -13.15
C ASN A 118 13.12 -0.55 -13.95
N ASP A 119 12.94 -1.86 -14.03
CA ASP A 119 11.76 -2.47 -14.68
C ASP A 119 10.46 -2.06 -14.00
N PHE A 120 10.45 -2.03 -12.66
CA PHE A 120 9.32 -1.53 -11.89
C PHE A 120 9.04 -0.05 -12.16
N TYR A 121 10.08 0.79 -12.19
CA TYR A 121 9.95 2.23 -12.46
C TYR A 121 9.44 2.50 -13.88
N ASN A 122 9.98 1.79 -14.87
CA ASN A 122 9.53 1.89 -16.26
C ASN A 122 8.05 1.54 -16.41
N LYS A 123 7.58 0.47 -15.75
CA LYS A 123 6.15 0.11 -15.74
C LYS A 123 5.26 1.20 -15.14
N ILE A 124 5.73 1.91 -14.10
CA ILE A 124 5.00 3.06 -13.54
C ILE A 124 4.93 4.20 -14.56
N GLU A 125 6.05 4.54 -15.19
CA GLU A 125 6.10 5.62 -16.20
C GLU A 125 5.26 5.30 -17.44
N GLU A 126 5.30 4.06 -17.92
CA GLU A 126 4.43 3.57 -19.00
C GLU A 126 2.95 3.67 -18.62
N HIS A 127 2.59 3.21 -17.41
CA HIS A 127 1.22 3.32 -16.92
C HIS A 127 0.77 4.78 -16.84
N LYS A 128 1.62 5.68 -16.35
CA LYS A 128 1.34 7.12 -16.27
C LYS A 128 1.07 7.70 -17.67
N LYS A 129 1.96 7.45 -18.63
CA LYS A 129 1.79 7.89 -20.02
C LYS A 129 0.51 7.34 -20.65
N HIS A 130 0.21 6.07 -20.39
CA HIS A 130 -1.02 5.43 -20.87
C HIS A 130 -2.28 6.12 -20.31
N ILE A 131 -2.30 6.42 -19.01
CA ILE A 131 -3.41 7.16 -18.39
C ILE A 131 -3.52 8.59 -18.96
N GLU A 132 -2.41 9.28 -19.18
CA GLU A 132 -2.40 10.61 -19.81
C GLU A 132 -2.98 10.55 -21.24
N ALA A 133 -2.56 9.57 -22.05
CA ALA A 133 -3.10 9.37 -23.40
C ALA A 133 -4.62 9.02 -23.39
N LEU A 134 -5.10 8.30 -22.38
CA LEU A 134 -6.53 8.06 -22.20
C LEU A 134 -7.26 9.34 -21.78
N ALA A 135 -6.65 10.17 -20.93
CA ALA A 135 -7.22 11.44 -20.50
C ALA A 135 -7.37 12.44 -21.64
N GLU A 136 -6.44 12.43 -22.61
CA GLU A 136 -6.53 13.26 -23.83
C GLU A 136 -7.70 12.88 -24.74
N LYS A 137 -8.08 11.60 -24.75
CA LYS A 137 -9.20 11.08 -25.56
C LYS A 137 -10.57 11.26 -24.92
N LEU A 138 -10.64 11.85 -23.73
CA LEU A 138 -11.92 12.10 -23.04
C LEU A 138 -12.77 13.14 -23.78
N SER A 139 -14.09 12.99 -23.70
CA SER A 139 -15.01 14.05 -24.13
C SER A 139 -14.80 15.33 -23.30
N PRO A 140 -15.19 16.52 -23.79
CA PRO A 140 -15.01 17.77 -23.04
C PRO A 140 -15.63 17.73 -21.63
N GLU A 141 -16.82 17.16 -21.49
CA GLU A 141 -17.50 16.97 -20.20
C GLU A 141 -16.71 16.02 -19.29
N ALA A 142 -16.27 14.88 -19.81
CA ALA A 142 -15.51 13.89 -19.04
C ALA A 142 -14.14 14.43 -18.63
N LYS A 143 -13.48 15.23 -19.49
CA LYS A 143 -12.20 15.88 -19.19
C LYS A 143 -12.37 16.91 -18.07
N GLN A 144 -13.39 17.75 -18.15
CA GLN A 144 -13.71 18.70 -17.08
C GLN A 144 -13.98 18.00 -15.75
N ALA A 145 -14.72 16.89 -15.75
CA ALA A 145 -14.95 16.09 -14.55
C ALA A 145 -13.66 15.43 -14.03
N TYR A 146 -12.82 14.90 -14.92
CA TYR A 146 -11.53 14.30 -14.58
C TYR A 146 -10.60 15.28 -13.88
N ASP A 147 -10.48 16.50 -14.40
CA ASP A 147 -9.65 17.55 -13.81
C ASP A 147 -10.15 17.94 -12.42
N LYS A 148 -11.47 18.14 -12.26
CA LYS A 148 -12.09 18.39 -10.93
C LYS A 148 -11.80 17.25 -9.94
N LEU A 149 -11.90 16.00 -10.38
CA LEU A 149 -11.61 14.84 -9.53
C LEU A 149 -10.12 14.76 -9.17
N LYS A 150 -9.22 15.13 -10.09
CA LYS A 150 -7.77 15.21 -9.84
C LYS A 150 -7.47 16.27 -8.79
N ASP A 151 -8.07 17.44 -8.88
CA ASP A 151 -7.89 18.52 -7.91
C ASP A 151 -8.48 18.19 -6.54
N LEU A 152 -9.67 17.58 -6.49
CA LEU A 152 -10.25 17.08 -5.24
C LEU A 152 -9.34 16.06 -4.54
N ARG A 153 -8.66 15.18 -5.29
CA ARG A 153 -7.67 14.25 -4.72
C ARG A 153 -6.49 15.00 -4.11
N LYS A 154 -5.99 16.06 -4.76
CA LYS A 154 -4.91 16.90 -4.24
C LYS A 154 -5.33 17.64 -2.97
N GLN A 155 -6.52 18.25 -2.96
CA GLN A 155 -7.06 18.93 -1.79
C GLN A 155 -7.24 17.95 -0.62
N ARG A 156 -7.79 16.76 -0.88
CA ARG A 156 -7.90 15.71 0.13
C ARG A 156 -6.53 15.37 0.72
N TYR A 157 -5.52 15.19 -0.11
CA TYR A 157 -4.15 14.93 0.35
C TYR A 157 -3.61 16.06 1.22
N GLN A 158 -3.77 17.32 0.82
CA GLN A 158 -3.33 18.50 1.58
C GLN A 158 -4.00 18.59 2.95
N ILE A 159 -5.31 18.30 3.04
CA ILE A 159 -6.02 18.25 4.32
C ILE A 159 -5.34 17.24 5.24
N TYR A 160 -5.11 16.01 4.77
CA TYR A 160 -4.42 15.00 5.58
C TYR A 160 -3.01 15.44 5.97
N GLN A 161 -2.23 16.06 5.08
CA GLN A 161 -0.86 16.48 5.39
C GLN A 161 -0.79 17.56 6.48
N ASN A 162 -1.78 18.45 6.53
CA ASN A 162 -1.84 19.55 7.50
C ASN A 162 -2.36 19.12 8.88
N LEU A 163 -2.85 17.89 9.02
CA LEU A 163 -3.32 17.35 10.29
C LEU A 163 -2.16 16.82 11.15
N SER A 164 -2.34 16.90 12.47
CA SER A 164 -1.49 16.19 13.42
C SER A 164 -1.61 14.67 13.22
N GLU A 165 -0.61 13.91 13.66
CA GLU A 165 -0.67 12.43 13.61
C GLU A 165 -1.87 11.85 14.37
N PRO A 166 -2.20 12.30 15.60
CA PRO A 166 -3.39 11.82 16.31
C PRO A 166 -4.70 12.09 15.55
N ALA A 167 -4.86 13.28 14.97
CA ALA A 167 -6.07 13.61 14.22
C ALA A 167 -6.23 12.76 12.95
N ARG A 168 -5.13 12.43 12.26
CA ARG A 168 -5.16 11.50 11.12
C ARG A 168 -5.55 10.10 11.55
N ASP A 169 -5.03 9.66 12.69
CA ASP A 169 -5.34 8.34 13.25
C ASP A 169 -6.82 8.24 13.61
N GLU A 170 -7.41 9.27 14.24
CA GLU A 170 -8.85 9.33 14.52
C GLU A 170 -9.70 9.25 13.24
N LEU A 171 -9.31 9.98 12.18
CA LEU A 171 -9.99 9.91 10.89
C LEU A 171 -9.85 8.54 10.22
N PHE A 172 -8.69 7.90 10.35
CA PHE A 172 -8.47 6.55 9.85
C PHE A 172 -9.33 5.53 10.60
N ASP A 173 -9.42 5.66 11.92
CA ASP A 173 -10.27 4.81 12.76
C ASP A 173 -11.75 4.95 12.38
N LEU A 174 -12.23 6.18 12.19
CA LEU A 174 -13.59 6.45 11.72
C LEU A 174 -13.85 5.84 10.33
N TRP A 175 -12.86 5.94 9.43
CA TRP A 175 -12.96 5.34 8.10
C TRP A 175 -13.00 3.81 8.16
N GLN A 176 -12.17 3.18 9.01
CA GLN A 176 -12.19 1.73 9.22
C GLN A 176 -13.56 1.26 9.72
N GLU A 177 -14.11 1.93 10.74
CA GLU A 177 -15.45 1.61 11.24
C GLU A 177 -16.47 1.67 10.10
N LYS A 178 -16.51 2.75 9.31
CA LYS A 178 -17.41 2.87 8.15
C LYS A 178 -17.26 1.76 7.10
N CYS A 179 -16.02 1.32 6.84
CA CYS A 179 -15.74 0.28 5.85
C CYS A 179 -16.07 -1.13 6.34
N TYR A 180 -15.92 -1.40 7.64
CA TYR A 180 -16.22 -2.70 8.24
C TYR A 180 -17.64 -2.80 8.78
N SER A 181 -18.34 -1.67 8.97
CA SER A 181 -19.72 -1.58 9.42
C SER A 181 -20.75 -1.77 8.28
N PHE A 182 -20.55 -2.75 7.40
CA PHE A 182 -21.73 -3.37 6.80
C PHE A 182 -22.34 -4.25 7.88
N PRO A 183 -23.53 -3.93 8.42
CA PRO A 183 -24.18 -4.82 9.37
C PRO A 183 -24.29 -6.19 8.72
N ARG A 184 -23.68 -7.22 9.33
CA ARG A 184 -23.95 -8.60 8.92
C ARG A 184 -25.47 -8.78 9.10
N PRO A 185 -26.23 -9.24 8.10
CA PRO A 185 -27.60 -9.66 8.33
C PRO A 185 -27.56 -10.66 9.49
N ARG A 186 -28.36 -10.41 10.55
CA ARG A 186 -28.61 -11.41 11.57
C ARG A 186 -29.47 -12.52 10.99
#